data_AF-A0A848HJN7-F1
#
_entry.id   AF-A0A848HJN7-F1
#
_cell.length_a   1.000
_cell.length_b   1.000
_cell.length_c   1.000
_cell.angle_alpha   90.00
_cell.angle_beta   90.00
_cell.angle_gamma   90.00
#
_symmetry.space_group_name_H-M   'P 1'
#
loop_
_entity.id
_entity.type
_entity.pdbx_description
1 polymer ?
#
loop_
_entity_poly.entity_id
_entity_poly.type
_entity_poly.pdbx_seq_one_letter_code
_entity_poly.pdbx_strand_id
1 'polypeptide(L)'
;MPQSEILIHGEPMGKLIAGAILEATVRWGECYLAFVTDDIPNEETLRIYLLDSRLNLIDSATLGAMYSTGSFDHLELAPPSMLHFAFFGDTTWTLELLNRDELALPFIADPKGVSRPFAFHRRFRIYGRPKSETRS
;
A
#
# COMPACT_ATOMS: atom_id res chain seq x y z
N MET A 1 1.49 -14.35 9.47
CA MET A 1 1.90 -13.28 8.55
C MET A 1 3.37 -12.99 8.78
N PRO A 2 4.19 -12.88 7.73
CA PRO A 2 5.60 -12.58 7.84
C PRO A 2 5.83 -11.21 8.47
N GLN A 3 7.00 -11.03 9.08
CA GLN A 3 7.47 -9.76 9.60
C GLN A 3 8.90 -9.52 9.14
N SER A 4 9.19 -8.26 8.83
CA SER A 4 10.50 -7.81 8.35
C SER A 4 10.95 -6.57 9.12
N GLU A 5 12.26 -6.44 9.31
CA GLU A 5 12.88 -5.23 9.86
C GLU A 5 13.17 -4.24 8.74
N ILE A 6 12.95 -2.94 9.01
CA ILE A 6 13.33 -1.88 8.09
C ILE A 6 14.84 -1.64 8.19
N LEU A 7 15.51 -1.69 7.03
CA LEU A 7 16.92 -1.34 6.89
C LEU A 7 17.06 -0.05 6.09
N ILE A 8 17.95 0.84 6.52
CA ILE A 8 18.33 2.04 5.76
C ILE A 8 19.83 1.96 5.49
N HIS A 9 20.22 2.01 4.21
CA HIS A 9 21.61 1.80 3.79
C HIS A 9 22.23 0.49 4.31
N GLY A 10 21.40 -0.55 4.49
CA GLY A 10 21.82 -1.84 5.03
C GLY A 10 21.86 -1.92 6.56
N GLU A 11 21.64 -0.81 7.26
CA GLU A 11 21.65 -0.79 8.72
C GLU A 11 20.25 -1.06 9.29
N PRO A 12 20.11 -1.98 10.27
CA PRO A 12 18.84 -2.27 10.91
C PRO A 12 18.37 -1.11 11.78
N MET A 13 17.10 -0.75 11.66
CA MET A 13 16.53 0.43 12.33
C MET A 13 15.76 0.10 13.61
N GLY A 14 15.62 -1.18 13.98
CA GLY A 14 14.82 -1.62 15.12
C GLY A 14 13.31 -1.45 14.91
N LYS A 15 12.86 -1.31 13.67
CA LYS A 15 11.46 -1.07 13.29
C LYS A 15 10.94 -2.25 12.46
N LEU A 16 9.88 -2.89 12.95
CA LEU A 16 9.28 -4.05 12.29
C LEU A 16 7.99 -3.65 11.55
N ILE A 17 7.79 -4.21 10.36
CA ILE A 17 6.56 -4.13 9.58
C ILE A 17 6.12 -5.54 9.17
N ALA A 18 4.84 -5.73 8.85
CA ALA A 18 4.37 -6.98 8.26
C ALA A 18 4.72 -7.03 6.77
N GLY A 19 4.95 -8.23 6.25
CA GLY A 19 5.44 -8.44 4.88
C GLY A 19 6.83 -9.05 4.85
N ALA A 20 7.20 -9.56 3.68
CA ALA A 20 8.44 -10.29 3.42
C ALA A 20 9.29 -9.61 2.33
N ILE A 21 8.68 -9.14 1.24
CA ILE A 21 9.40 -8.60 0.09
C ILE A 21 9.08 -7.12 -0.07
N LEU A 22 10.12 -6.29 -0.14
CA LEU A 22 9.99 -4.86 -0.48
C LEU A 22 9.96 -4.69 -2.00
N GLU A 23 8.78 -4.42 -2.55
CA GLU A 23 8.57 -4.24 -3.99
C GLU A 23 9.08 -2.89 -4.48
N ALA A 24 8.77 -1.83 -3.74
CA ALA A 24 9.19 -0.47 -4.06
C ALA A 24 9.15 0.44 -2.84
N THR A 25 9.88 1.54 -2.92
CA THR A 25 9.77 2.66 -1.98
C THR A 25 9.81 3.97 -2.73
N VAL A 26 8.94 4.90 -2.32
CA VAL A 26 8.89 6.27 -2.86
C VAL A 26 9.05 7.25 -1.72
N ARG A 27 9.95 8.23 -1.90
CA ARG A 27 10.08 9.35 -0.96
C ARG A 27 9.08 10.44 -1.32
N TRP A 28 8.34 10.91 -0.32
CA TRP A 28 7.40 12.03 -0.45
C TRP A 28 7.66 13.06 0.64
N GLY A 29 8.37 14.13 0.28
CA GLY A 29 8.93 15.06 1.27
C GLY A 29 9.84 14.32 2.25
N GLU A 30 9.44 14.33 3.53
CA GLU A 30 10.15 13.65 4.63
C GLU A 30 9.55 12.27 4.97
N CYS A 31 8.55 11.81 4.22
CA CYS A 31 7.91 10.51 4.42
C CYS A 31 8.42 9.47 3.42
N TYR A 32 8.31 8.20 3.80
CA TYR A 32 8.56 7.05 2.95
C TYR A 32 7.26 6.29 2.71
N LEU A 33 6.92 6.06 1.44
CA LEU A 33 5.84 5.18 1.03
C LEU A 33 6.45 3.85 0.59
N ALA A 34 6.19 2.78 1.33
CA ALA A 34 6.70 1.44 1.04
C ALA A 34 5.58 0.51 0.56
N PHE A 35 5.89 -0.26 -0.48
CA PHE A 35 5.05 -1.30 -1.08
C PHE A 35 5.68 -2.65 -0.76
N VAL A 36 4.96 -3.52 -0.04
CA VAL A 36 5.51 -4.75 0.52
C VAL A 36 4.56 -5.93 0.29
N THR A 37 5.05 -7.08 -0.15
CA THR A 37 4.28 -8.31 -0.35
C THR A 37 4.67 -9.39 0.66
N ASP A 38 3.80 -10.39 0.86
CA ASP A 38 3.94 -11.40 1.92
C ASP A 38 4.74 -12.65 1.48
N ASP A 39 5.05 -12.84 0.20
CA ASP A 39 5.71 -14.07 -0.33
C ASP A 39 5.00 -15.37 0.12
N ILE A 40 3.66 -15.33 0.15
CA ILE A 40 2.83 -16.49 0.51
C ILE A 40 2.26 -17.10 -0.77
N PRO A 41 2.56 -18.37 -1.08
CA PRO A 41 2.02 -19.01 -2.28
C PRO A 41 0.49 -18.99 -2.31
N ASN A 42 -0.08 -18.50 -3.43
CA ASN A 42 -1.53 -18.38 -3.66
C ASN A 42 -2.25 -17.34 -2.78
N GLU A 43 -1.50 -16.50 -2.04
CA GLU A 43 -2.05 -15.37 -1.30
C GLU A 43 -1.29 -14.10 -1.68
N GLU A 44 -1.87 -13.34 -2.60
CA GLU A 44 -1.26 -12.09 -3.07
C GLU A 44 -1.83 -10.92 -2.27
N THR A 45 -1.01 -10.46 -1.33
CA THR A 45 -1.34 -9.33 -0.46
C THR A 45 -0.27 -8.25 -0.62
N LEU A 46 -0.66 -7.08 -1.12
CA LEU A 46 0.16 -5.89 -1.16
C LEU A 46 -0.14 -5.00 0.05
N ARG A 47 0.88 -4.70 0.82
CA ARG A 47 0.84 -3.81 1.98
C ARG A 47 1.46 -2.49 1.60
N ILE A 48 0.76 -1.41 1.93
CA ILE A 48 1.20 -0.05 1.69
C ILE A 48 1.39 0.62 3.04
N TYR A 49 2.61 1.08 3.29
CA TYR A 49 2.99 1.76 4.52
C TYR A 49 3.45 3.18 4.20
N LEU A 50 2.82 4.17 4.81
CA LEU A 50 3.35 5.52 4.86
C LEU A 50 4.05 5.73 6.20
N LEU A 51 5.34 6.02 6.17
CA LEU A 51 6.20 6.17 7.32
C LEU A 51 6.72 7.61 7.42
N ASP A 52 6.87 8.14 8.63
CA ASP A 52 7.56 9.41 8.86
C ASP A 52 9.08 9.27 8.70
N SER A 53 9.82 10.37 8.84
CA SER A 53 11.29 10.39 8.74
C SER A 53 11.98 9.58 9.84
N ARG A 54 11.27 9.23 10.92
CA ARG A 54 11.72 8.38 12.03
C ARG A 54 11.18 6.96 11.91
N LEU A 55 10.61 6.61 10.75
CA LEU A 55 10.05 5.30 10.43
C LEU A 55 8.88 4.90 11.34
N ASN A 56 8.13 5.86 11.89
CA ASN A 56 6.86 5.58 12.56
C ASN A 56 5.75 5.49 11.51
N LEU A 57 4.82 4.56 11.73
CA LEU A 57 3.68 4.38 10.84
C LEU A 57 2.71 5.55 10.95
N ILE A 58 2.46 6.22 9.83
CA ILE A 58 1.51 7.33 9.69
C ILE A 58 0.16 6.80 9.20
N ASP A 59 0.15 6.04 8.10
CA ASP A 59 -1.06 5.48 7.49
C ASP A 59 -0.72 4.17 6.78
N SER A 60 -1.72 3.32 6.59
CA SER A 60 -1.54 2.04 5.90
C SER A 60 -2.80 1.56 5.21
N ALA A 61 -2.58 0.68 4.23
CA ALA A 61 -3.62 -0.06 3.56
C ALA A 61 -3.08 -1.41 3.10
N THR A 62 -4.00 -2.34 2.92
CA THR A 62 -3.74 -3.64 2.32
C THR A 62 -4.59 -3.77 1.08
N LEU A 63 -3.99 -4.14 -0.04
CA LEU A 63 -4.66 -4.55 -1.26
C LEU A 63 -4.55 -6.06 -1.38
N GLY A 64 -5.67 -6.73 -1.61
CA GLY A 64 -5.71 -8.16 -1.84
C GLY A 64 -7.12 -8.64 -2.14
N ALA A 65 -7.23 -9.73 -2.88
CA ALA A 65 -8.50 -10.39 -3.15
C ALA A 65 -8.31 -11.90 -3.07
N MET A 66 -9.28 -12.60 -2.47
CA MET A 66 -9.28 -14.06 -2.47
C MET A 66 -9.24 -14.58 -3.90
N TYR A 67 -8.36 -15.57 -4.14
CA TYR A 67 -8.20 -16.27 -5.41
C TYR A 67 -7.69 -15.43 -6.58
N SER A 68 -7.30 -14.17 -6.37
CA SER A 68 -6.69 -13.37 -7.43
C SER A 68 -5.18 -13.52 -7.38
N THR A 69 -4.58 -13.76 -8.55
CA THR A 69 -3.14 -13.60 -8.72
C THR A 69 -2.85 -12.14 -9.01
N GLY A 70 -1.92 -11.55 -8.27
CA GLY A 70 -1.48 -10.18 -8.44
C GLY A 70 0.03 -10.12 -8.45
N SER A 71 0.59 -9.20 -9.23
CA SER A 71 2.02 -8.89 -9.21
C SER A 71 2.16 -7.39 -9.19
N PHE A 72 3.02 -6.88 -8.29
CA PHE A 72 3.25 -5.45 -8.19
C PHE A 72 4.11 -5.00 -9.38
N ASP A 73 3.53 -4.19 -10.25
CA ASP A 73 4.19 -3.80 -11.49
C ASP A 73 3.79 -2.39 -11.93
N HIS A 74 4.52 -1.85 -12.92
CA HIS A 74 4.20 -0.59 -13.61
C HIS A 74 4.00 0.60 -12.66
N LEU A 75 4.84 0.71 -11.62
CA LEU A 75 4.83 1.87 -10.74
C LEU A 75 5.26 3.13 -11.49
N GLU A 76 4.36 4.10 -11.58
CA GLU A 76 4.57 5.39 -12.21
C GLU A 76 4.22 6.52 -11.24
N LEU A 77 5.07 7.56 -11.20
CA LEU A 77 4.81 8.79 -10.45
C LEU A 77 4.06 9.79 -11.34
N ALA A 78 2.87 10.18 -10.93
CA ALA A 78 2.01 11.11 -11.64
C ALA A 78 1.84 12.42 -10.85
N PRO A 79 2.24 13.59 -11.40
CA PRO A 79 2.03 14.87 -10.75
C PRO A 79 0.53 15.16 -10.49
N PRO A 80 0.18 15.86 -9.40
CA PRO A 80 1.10 16.48 -8.44
C PRO A 80 1.53 15.56 -7.30
N SER A 81 0.73 14.54 -6.94
CA SER A 81 0.95 13.71 -5.75
C SER A 81 0.37 12.31 -5.90
N MET A 82 0.27 11.81 -7.13
CA MET A 82 -0.33 10.54 -7.45
C MET A 82 0.71 9.50 -7.85
N LEU A 83 0.37 8.24 -7.63
CA LEU A 83 1.11 7.09 -8.11
C LEU A 83 0.13 6.16 -8.79
N HIS A 84 0.56 5.57 -9.90
CA HIS A 84 -0.16 4.52 -10.60
C HIS A 84 0.63 3.23 -10.50
N PHE A 85 -0.05 2.10 -10.29
CA PHE A 85 0.57 0.79 -10.31
C PHE A 85 -0.45 -0.29 -10.66
N ALA A 86 0.03 -1.41 -11.15
CA ALA A 86 -0.74 -2.64 -11.29
C ALA A 86 -0.50 -3.53 -10.08
N PHE A 87 -1.54 -4.27 -9.66
CA PHE A 87 -1.38 -5.34 -8.68
C PHE A 87 -2.30 -6.52 -9.03
N PHE A 88 -3.57 -6.50 -8.63
CA PHE A 88 -4.56 -7.53 -8.99
C PHE A 88 -5.75 -6.95 -9.78
N GLY A 89 -6.50 -7.84 -10.44
CA GLY A 89 -7.83 -7.54 -10.99
C GLY A 89 -7.85 -6.70 -12.27
N ASP A 90 -6.79 -6.77 -13.10
CA ASP A 90 -6.64 -6.01 -14.36
C ASP A 90 -7.01 -4.54 -14.16
N THR A 91 -6.40 -3.94 -13.14
CA THR A 91 -6.73 -2.60 -12.66
C THR A 91 -5.47 -1.81 -12.41
N THR A 92 -5.42 -0.63 -13.01
CA THR A 92 -4.52 0.43 -12.60
C THR A 92 -5.05 1.04 -11.31
N TRP A 93 -4.30 0.82 -10.23
CA TRP A 93 -4.55 1.42 -8.94
C TRP A 93 -3.94 2.82 -8.92
N THR A 94 -4.70 3.78 -8.40
CA THR A 94 -4.21 5.14 -8.16
C THR A 94 -4.09 5.36 -6.66
N LEU A 95 -2.91 5.74 -6.21
CA LEU A 95 -2.68 6.21 -4.85
C LEU A 95 -2.44 7.72 -4.88
N GLU A 96 -3.23 8.48 -4.13
CA GLU A 96 -3.05 9.93 -3.99
C GLU A 96 -2.49 10.23 -2.59
N LEU A 97 -1.29 10.81 -2.54
CA LEU A 97 -0.66 11.31 -1.33
C LEU A 97 -1.25 12.67 -0.96
N LEU A 98 -1.69 12.80 0.29
CA LEU A 98 -2.28 14.03 0.82
C LEU A 98 -1.20 14.88 1.49
N ASN A 99 -1.27 16.21 1.30
CA ASN A 99 -0.30 17.13 1.93
C ASN A 99 -0.56 17.37 3.41
N ARG A 100 -1.79 17.13 3.89
CA ARG A 100 -2.19 17.23 5.30
C ARG A 100 -3.02 16.02 5.71
N ASP A 101 -3.19 15.82 7.01
CA ASP A 101 -4.14 14.85 7.52
C ASP A 101 -5.56 15.23 7.07
N GLU A 102 -6.29 14.26 6.55
CA GLU A 102 -7.70 14.40 6.25
C GLU A 102 -8.53 13.44 7.09
N LEU A 103 -9.69 13.87 7.56
CA LEU A 103 -10.53 13.05 8.42
C LEU A 103 -10.97 11.77 7.70
N ALA A 104 -10.78 10.64 8.37
CA ALA A 104 -11.28 9.35 7.92
C ALA A 104 -12.79 9.28 8.20
N LEU A 105 -13.62 9.58 7.20
CA LEU A 105 -15.07 9.50 7.34
C LEU A 105 -15.52 8.03 7.29
N PRO A 106 -16.27 7.53 8.29
CA PRO A 106 -16.61 6.11 8.41
C PRO A 106 -17.59 5.61 7.32
N PHE A 107 -18.19 6.52 6.55
CA PHE A 107 -19.19 6.19 5.52
C PHE A 107 -18.61 6.13 4.09
N ILE A 108 -17.34 6.51 3.90
CA ILE A 108 -16.68 6.39 2.60
C ILE A 108 -16.05 5.00 2.54
N ALA A 109 -16.66 4.11 1.78
CA ALA A 109 -16.12 2.77 1.56
C ALA A 109 -14.85 2.87 0.70
N ASP A 110 -13.79 2.19 1.12
CA ASP A 110 -12.62 1.95 0.28
C ASP A 110 -12.99 1.07 -0.93
N PRO A 111 -12.23 1.11 -2.04
CA PRO A 111 -12.44 0.22 -3.17
C PRO A 111 -12.43 -1.25 -2.79
N LYS A 112 -13.13 -2.10 -3.56
CA LYS A 112 -13.13 -3.55 -3.33
C LYS A 112 -11.70 -4.10 -3.29
N GLY A 113 -11.40 -4.92 -2.28
CA GLY A 113 -10.08 -5.51 -2.08
C GLY A 113 -9.06 -4.56 -1.44
N VAL A 114 -9.47 -3.36 -1.03
CA VAL A 114 -8.71 -2.50 -0.12
C VAL A 114 -9.23 -2.70 1.30
N SER A 115 -8.33 -2.92 2.24
CA SER A 115 -8.61 -2.97 3.68
C SER A 115 -7.69 -2.01 4.42
N ARG A 116 -8.19 -1.41 5.50
CA ARG A 116 -7.44 -0.45 6.30
C ARG A 116 -7.71 -0.65 7.79
N PRO A 117 -6.70 -0.38 8.66
CA PRO A 117 -6.96 -0.27 10.09
C PRO A 117 -7.85 0.95 10.37
N PHE A 118 -8.52 0.90 11.53
CA PHE A 118 -9.26 2.04 12.05
C PHE A 118 -8.29 3.19 12.37
N ALA A 119 -8.59 4.38 11.87
CA ALA A 119 -7.82 5.60 12.11
C ALA A 119 -8.75 6.81 12.02
N PHE A 120 -8.42 7.91 12.71
CA PHE A 120 -9.18 9.16 12.65
C PHE A 120 -8.79 10.04 11.45
N HIS A 121 -7.59 9.83 10.92
CA HIS A 121 -7.04 10.57 9.79
C HIS A 121 -6.49 9.61 8.74
N ARG A 122 -6.46 10.09 7.50
CA ARG A 122 -5.80 9.47 6.35
C ARG A 122 -4.78 10.44 5.78
N ARG A 123 -3.70 9.86 5.24
CA ARG A 123 -2.62 10.58 4.58
C ARG A 123 -2.42 10.14 3.14
N PHE A 124 -3.16 9.12 2.70
CA PHE A 124 -3.33 8.82 1.29
C PHE A 124 -4.70 8.21 1.00
N ARG A 125 -5.13 8.37 -0.25
CA ARG A 125 -6.33 7.71 -0.80
C ARG A 125 -5.91 6.63 -1.79
N ILE A 126 -6.74 5.61 -1.93
CA ILE A 126 -6.59 4.59 -2.96
C ILE A 126 -7.86 4.60 -3.80
N TYR A 127 -7.68 4.57 -5.11
CA TYR A 127 -8.74 4.44 -6.09
C TYR A 127 -8.44 3.25 -6.99
N GLY A 128 -9.50 2.58 -7.39
CA GLY A 128 -9.42 1.42 -8.28
C GLY A 128 -10.82 0.83 -8.47
N ARG A 129 -11.01 0.14 -9.59
CA ARG A 129 -12.23 -0.61 -9.86
C ARG A 129 -11.86 -2.01 -10.35
N PRO A 130 -11.35 -2.89 -9.44
CA PRO A 130 -10.99 -4.24 -9.80
C PRO A 130 -12.17 -4.98 -10.41
N LYS A 131 -11.93 -5.59 -11.56
CA LYS A 131 -12.88 -6.53 -12.16
C LYS A 131 -13.04 -7.70 -11.21
N SER A 132 -14.28 -8.15 -11.01
CA SER A 132 -14.49 -9.42 -10.32
C SER A 132 -14.11 -10.53 -11.29
N GLU A 133 -13.31 -11.51 -10.87
CA GLU A 133 -13.06 -12.69 -11.69
C GLU A 133 -14.40 -13.38 -11.94
N THR A 134 -14.87 -13.32 -13.20
CA THR A 134 -16.02 -14.10 -13.64
C THR A 134 -15.56 -15.54 -13.73
N ARG A 135 -16.00 -16.36 -12.78
CA ARG A 135 -15.87 -17.82 -12.83
C ARG A 135 -16.45 -18.29 -14.18
N SER A 136 -15.56 -18.63 -15.11
CA SER A 136 -15.93 -19.29 -16.37
C SER A 136 -16.10 -20.79 -16.15
#